data_AF-A0A353LK99-F1
#
_entry.id   AF-A0A353LK99-F1
#
_cell.length_a   1.000
_cell.length_b   1.000
_cell.length_c   1.000
_cell.angle_alpha   90.00
_cell.angle_beta   90.00
_cell.angle_gamma   90.00
#
_symmetry.space_group_name_H-M   'P 1'
#
loop_
_entity.id
_entity.type
_entity.pdbx_description
1 polymer ?
#
loop_
_entity_poly.entity_id
_entity_poly.type
_entity_poly.pdbx_seq_one_letter_code
_entity_poly.pdbx_strand_id
1 'polypeptide(L)'
;LLIITGVGSWKTMTSVFLGGLFTVALLNLLAQNAAMEMPPVYHFLLGGFAFGAVFMATDPVTSARTEKGKWIYGFLIGVVAILIRIFNPGYPEGMMLAILFMNAFAPLIDFYVVDANIKRRLKRAAVKK
;
A
#
# COMPACT_ATOMS: atom_id res chain seq x y z
N LEU A 1 10.99 13.53 9.99
CA LEU A 1 11.17 13.01 11.37
C LEU A 1 11.06 11.48 11.44
N LEU A 2 9.90 10.87 11.17
CA LEU A 2 9.71 9.40 11.29
C LEU A 2 10.66 8.54 10.43
N ILE A 3 10.98 8.98 9.22
CA ILE A 3 11.96 8.31 8.35
C ILE A 3 13.39 8.46 8.91
N ILE A 4 13.68 9.62 9.48
CA ILE A 4 15.01 9.97 10.00
C ILE A 4 15.28 9.24 11.32
N THR A 5 14.25 9.05 12.15
CA THR A 5 14.34 8.27 13.40
C THR A 5 14.30 6.76 13.19
N GLY A 6 14.15 6.29 11.95
CA GLY A 6 14.09 4.86 11.61
C GLY A 6 12.82 4.14 12.06
N VAL A 7 11.86 4.86 12.66
CA VAL A 7 10.58 4.31 13.13
C VAL A 7 9.65 4.01 11.96
N GLY A 8 9.64 4.89 10.95
CA GLY A 8 8.81 4.74 9.76
C GLY A 8 9.61 4.26 8.54
N SER A 9 9.13 3.20 7.89
CA SER A 9 9.74 2.70 6.66
C SER A 9 9.43 3.60 5.47
N TRP A 10 10.44 4.22 4.85
CA TRP A 10 10.25 5.00 3.62
C TRP A 10 9.70 4.16 2.44
N LYS A 11 9.94 2.84 2.47
CA LYS A 11 9.47 1.90 1.44
C LYS A 11 7.96 1.73 1.46
N THR A 12 7.33 1.74 2.64
CA THR A 12 5.87 1.64 2.75
C THR A 12 5.21 2.96 2.37
N MET A 13 5.79 4.10 2.78
CA MET A 13 5.27 5.41 2.37
C MET A 13 5.28 5.56 0.84
N THR A 14 6.43 5.32 0.21
CA THR A 14 6.56 5.44 -1.24
C THR A 14 5.67 4.46 -1.98
N SER A 15 5.52 3.21 -1.51
CA SER A 15 4.64 2.24 -2.16
C SER A 15 3.15 2.61 -2.05
N VAL A 16 2.69 3.20 -0.93
CA VAL A 16 1.32 3.72 -0.79
C VAL A 16 1.03 4.82 -1.80
N PHE A 17 1.92 5.80 -1.95
CA PHE A 17 1.75 6.86 -2.94
C PHE A 17 1.77 6.32 -4.38
N LEU A 18 2.67 5.38 -4.68
CA LEU A 18 2.72 4.73 -6.00
C LEU A 18 1.46 3.92 -6.30
N GLY A 19 0.94 3.17 -5.31
CA GLY A 19 -0.28 2.38 -5.46
C GLY A 19 -1.53 3.25 -5.65
N GLY A 20 -1.63 4.35 -4.90
CA GLY A 20 -2.68 5.34 -5.11
C GLY A 20 -2.58 5.98 -6.49
N LEU A 21 -1.36 6.33 -6.95
CA LEU A 21 -1.16 7.03 -8.21
C LEU A 21 -1.49 6.13 -9.39
N PHE A 22 -1.05 4.88 -9.31
CA PHE A 22 -1.38 3.85 -10.29
C PHE A 22 -2.89 3.68 -10.42
N THR A 23 -3.61 3.62 -9.30
CA THR A 23 -5.05 3.38 -9.29
C THR A 23 -5.83 4.59 -9.81
N VAL A 24 -5.45 5.81 -9.43
CA VAL A 24 -6.07 7.01 -9.99
C VAL A 24 -5.78 7.13 -11.47
N ALA A 25 -4.53 6.91 -11.92
CA ALA A 25 -4.19 6.96 -13.33
C ALA A 25 -4.97 5.93 -14.15
N LEU A 26 -5.12 4.71 -13.64
CA LEU A 26 -5.91 3.67 -14.29
C LEU A 26 -7.40 4.03 -14.38
N LEU A 27 -7.99 4.56 -13.30
CA LEU A 27 -9.41 4.91 -13.26
C LEU A 27 -9.73 6.19 -14.04
N ASN A 28 -8.78 7.12 -14.15
CA ASN A 28 -8.92 8.30 -14.98
C ASN A 28 -8.99 7.94 -16.48
N LEU A 29 -8.28 6.89 -16.92
CA LEU A 29 -8.39 6.37 -18.29
C LEU A 29 -9.73 5.68 -18.59
N LEU A 30 -10.43 5.19 -17.54
CA LEU A 30 -11.71 4.50 -17.63
C LEU A 30 -12.89 5.39 -17.19
N ALA A 31 -12.68 6.71 -17.11
CA ALA A 31 -13.56 7.62 -16.42
C ALA A 31 -14.99 7.62 -16.99
N GLN A 32 -15.96 7.31 -16.12
CA GLN A 32 -17.41 7.45 -16.38
C GLN A 32 -18.13 8.36 -15.37
N ASN A 33 -17.44 8.83 -14.32
CA ASN A 33 -18.03 9.60 -13.21
C ASN A 33 -17.13 10.78 -12.80
N ALA A 34 -17.73 11.85 -12.28
CA ALA A 34 -17.02 13.06 -11.82
C ALA A 34 -15.96 12.80 -10.72
N ALA A 35 -16.11 11.73 -9.94
CA ALA A 35 -15.12 11.30 -8.94
C ALA A 35 -13.88 10.62 -9.53
N MET A 36 -13.95 10.14 -10.78
CA MET A 36 -12.82 9.55 -11.52
C MET A 36 -12.03 10.59 -12.34
N GLU A 37 -12.68 11.70 -12.72
CA GLU A 37 -12.05 12.80 -13.44
C GLU A 37 -11.25 13.74 -12.55
N MET A 38 -11.36 13.61 -11.22
CA MET A 38 -10.61 14.46 -10.30
C MET A 38 -9.09 14.29 -10.48
N PRO A 39 -8.32 15.40 -10.52
CA PRO A 39 -6.88 15.30 -10.68
C PRO A 39 -6.23 14.50 -9.52
N PRO A 40 -5.20 13.68 -9.79
CA PRO A 40 -4.56 12.82 -8.79
C PRO A 40 -4.06 13.56 -7.56
N VAL A 41 -3.61 14.80 -7.76
CA VAL A 41 -3.15 15.68 -6.69
C VAL A 41 -4.23 15.93 -5.65
N TYR A 42 -5.49 16.11 -6.07
CA TYR A 42 -6.60 16.31 -5.15
C TYR A 42 -6.91 15.04 -4.36
N HIS A 43 -6.76 13.84 -4.94
CA HIS A 43 -6.92 12.60 -4.18
C HIS A 43 -5.85 12.43 -3.09
N PHE A 44 -4.63 12.93 -3.30
CA PHE A 44 -3.58 12.83 -2.29
C PHE A 44 -3.65 13.92 -1.23
N LEU A 45 -4.06 15.13 -1.62
CA LEU A 45 -4.13 16.29 -0.73
C LEU A 45 -5.47 16.40 0.02
N LEU A 46 -6.56 15.82 -0.49
CA LEU A 46 -7.86 15.82 0.17
C LEU A 46 -8.08 14.57 1.00
N GLY A 47 -8.64 14.78 2.20
CA GLY A 47 -8.88 13.76 3.21
C GLY A 47 -7.61 13.25 3.88
N GLY A 48 -7.76 12.44 4.92
CA GLY A 48 -6.66 11.87 5.69
C GLY A 48 -5.73 10.89 4.96
N PHE A 49 -5.62 10.90 3.62
CA PHE A 49 -4.79 9.96 2.85
C PHE A 49 -3.30 10.14 3.16
N ALA A 50 -2.76 11.35 2.98
CA ALA A 50 -1.35 11.62 3.25
C ALA A 50 -1.00 11.42 4.73
N PHE A 51 -1.92 11.79 5.63
CA PHE A 51 -1.78 11.55 7.06
C PHE A 51 -1.74 10.05 7.39
N GLY A 52 -2.70 9.28 6.87
CA GLY A 52 -2.75 7.84 7.05
C GLY A 52 -1.54 7.12 6.46
N ALA A 53 -1.02 7.61 5.32
CA ALA A 53 0.15 7.03 4.66
C ALA A 53 1.44 7.23 5.48
N VAL A 54 1.58 8.38 6.15
CA VAL A 54 2.80 8.75 6.88
C VAL A 54 2.77 8.31 8.35
N PHE A 55 1.61 8.27 9.00
CA PHE A 55 1.51 8.01 10.43
C PHE A 55 0.93 6.64 10.79
N MET A 56 0.00 6.11 9.99
CA MET A 56 -0.68 4.84 10.30
C MET A 56 -0.16 3.66 9.49
N ALA A 57 0.06 3.84 8.18
CA ALA A 57 0.54 2.77 7.31
C ALA A 57 2.01 2.37 7.59
N THR A 58 2.76 3.20 8.30
CA THR A 58 4.17 2.95 8.64
C THR A 58 4.39 2.42 10.03
N ASP A 59 3.33 2.02 10.74
CA ASP A 59 3.46 1.42 12.06
C ASP A 59 4.24 0.08 11.98
N PRO A 60 5.36 -0.07 12.72
CA PRO A 60 6.21 -1.26 12.65
C PRO A 60 5.58 -2.52 13.26
N VAL A 61 4.50 -2.40 14.04
CA VAL A 61 3.88 -3.56 14.72
C VAL A 61 2.97 -4.33 13.77
N THR A 62 2.18 -3.61 12.98
CA THR A 62 1.11 -4.17 12.12
C THR A 62 1.51 -4.30 10.66
N SER A 63 2.57 -3.61 10.22
CA SER A 63 3.06 -3.70 8.84
C SER A 63 3.85 -4.99 8.56
N ALA A 64 3.94 -5.34 7.27
CA ALA A 64 4.74 -6.46 6.79
C ALA A 64 6.21 -6.31 7.22
N ARG A 65 6.76 -7.36 7.84
CA ARG A 65 8.12 -7.41 8.39
C ARG A 65 9.15 -7.57 7.28
N THR A 66 8.80 -8.25 6.18
CA THR A 66 9.74 -8.54 5.08
C THR A 66 9.97 -7.34 4.17
N GLU A 67 11.19 -7.21 3.65
CA GLU A 67 11.56 -6.08 2.78
C GLU A 67 10.73 -5.98 1.50
N LYS A 68 10.43 -7.12 0.87
CA LYS A 68 9.55 -7.17 -0.31
C LYS A 68 8.07 -7.04 0.09
N GLY A 69 7.69 -7.57 1.26
CA GLY A 69 6.34 -7.44 1.78
C GLY A 69 5.94 -5.99 2.00
N LYS A 70 6.84 -5.14 2.49
CA LYS A 70 6.62 -3.69 2.66
C LYS A 70 6.20 -2.97 1.38
N TRP A 71 6.78 -3.35 0.24
CA TRP A 71 6.41 -2.78 -1.06
C TRP A 71 5.01 -3.20 -1.48
N ILE A 72 4.72 -4.51 -1.41
CA ILE A 72 3.42 -5.07 -1.82
C ILE A 72 2.31 -4.54 -0.89
N TYR A 73 2.55 -4.57 0.41
CA TYR A 73 1.64 -4.12 1.45
C TYR A 73 1.22 -2.67 1.25
N GLY A 74 2.18 -1.74 1.14
CA GLY A 74 1.85 -0.33 0.96
C GLY A 74 1.20 -0.04 -0.40
N PHE A 75 1.65 -0.70 -1.47
CA PHE A 75 1.00 -0.58 -2.78
C PHE A 75 -0.48 -0.96 -2.72
N LEU A 76 -0.80 -2.09 -2.08
CA LEU A 76 -2.18 -2.54 -1.93
C LEU A 76 -3.03 -1.60 -1.07
N ILE A 77 -2.48 -0.99 -0.01
CA ILE A 77 -3.19 0.05 0.76
C ILE A 77 -3.58 1.22 -0.15
N GLY A 78 -2.63 1.73 -0.94
CA GLY A 78 -2.89 2.85 -1.85
C GLY A 78 -3.98 2.54 -2.87
N VAL A 79 -3.96 1.32 -3.41
CA VAL A 79 -4.99 0.83 -4.35
C VAL A 79 -6.36 0.76 -3.68
N VAL A 80 -6.45 0.06 -2.55
CA VAL A 80 -7.73 -0.15 -1.85
C VAL A 80 -8.31 1.17 -1.34
N ALA A 81 -7.49 2.10 -0.86
CA ALA A 81 -7.94 3.41 -0.39
C ALA A 81 -8.61 4.24 -1.49
N ILE A 82 -8.02 4.25 -2.70
CA ILE A 82 -8.58 4.97 -3.85
C ILE A 82 -9.83 4.26 -4.39
N LEU A 83 -9.83 2.93 -4.43
CA LEU A 83 -11.01 2.16 -4.82
C LEU A 83 -12.19 2.45 -3.88
N ILE A 84 -12.00 2.37 -2.56
CA ILE A 84 -13.07 2.67 -1.59
C ILE A 84 -13.59 4.09 -1.79
N ARG A 85 -12.69 5.06 -1.98
CA ARG A 85 -13.08 6.46 -2.19
C ARG A 85 -13.92 6.67 -3.45
N ILE A 86 -13.61 6.02 -4.56
CA ILE A 86 -14.29 6.23 -5.84
C ILE A 86 -15.60 5.44 -5.93
N PHE A 87 -15.63 4.21 -5.40
CA PHE A 87 -16.79 3.34 -5.47
C PHE A 87 -17.80 3.56 -4.33
N ASN A 88 -17.42 4.22 -3.23
CA ASN A 88 -18.31 4.48 -2.11
C ASN A 88 -18.49 5.99 -1.82
N PRO A 89 -19.57 6.61 -2.33
CA PRO A 89 -19.85 8.03 -2.14
C PRO A 89 -20.09 8.44 -0.68
N GLY A 90 -20.44 7.49 0.20
CA GLY A 90 -20.75 7.75 1.61
C GLY A 90 -19.51 7.88 2.51
N TYR A 91 -18.34 7.44 2.04
CA TYR A 91 -17.09 7.48 2.82
C TYR A 91 -15.95 8.11 2.00
N PRO A 92 -15.84 9.46 1.98
CA PRO A 92 -14.76 10.15 1.29
C PRO A 92 -13.36 9.88 1.89
N GLU A 93 -13.28 9.23 3.05
CA GLU A 93 -12.04 8.84 3.75
C GLU A 93 -11.80 7.31 3.74
N GLY A 94 -11.56 6.74 2.56
CA GLY A 94 -11.27 5.30 2.41
C GLY A 94 -9.95 4.81 3.01
N MET A 95 -9.10 5.71 3.52
CA MET A 95 -7.73 5.38 3.95
C MET A 95 -7.70 4.50 5.20
N MET A 96 -8.46 4.83 6.25
CA MET A 96 -8.43 4.05 7.49
C MET A 96 -8.92 2.62 7.27
N LEU A 97 -10.01 2.44 6.51
CA LEU A 97 -10.56 1.13 6.17
C LEU A 97 -9.56 0.32 5.34
N ALA A 98 -8.88 0.95 4.38
CA ALA A 98 -7.84 0.29 3.59
C ALA A 98 -6.67 -0.19 4.45
N ILE A 99 -6.21 0.62 5.41
CA ILE A 99 -5.13 0.23 6.33
C ILE A 99 -5.57 -0.94 7.22
N LEU A 100 -6.76 -0.88 7.82
CA LEU A 100 -7.27 -1.96 8.66
C LEU A 100 -7.42 -3.28 7.89
N PHE A 101 -7.96 -3.20 6.67
CA PHE A 101 -8.09 -4.34 5.78
C PHE A 101 -6.71 -4.94 5.49
N MET A 102 -5.74 -4.11 5.09
CA MET A 102 -4.41 -4.59 4.73
C MET A 102 -3.60 -5.10 5.93
N ASN A 103 -3.80 -4.55 7.13
CA ASN A 103 -3.21 -5.07 8.36
C ASN A 103 -3.61 -6.54 8.59
N ALA A 104 -4.86 -6.91 8.28
CA ALA A 104 -5.31 -8.31 8.38
C ALA A 104 -4.61 -9.22 7.36
N PHE A 105 -4.24 -8.71 6.19
CA PHE A 105 -3.51 -9.45 5.16
C PHE A 105 -1.98 -9.39 5.29
N ALA A 106 -1.44 -8.55 6.18
CA ALA A 106 0.01 -8.40 6.35
C ALA A 106 0.73 -9.73 6.68
N PRO A 107 0.24 -10.59 7.59
CA PRO A 107 0.86 -11.89 7.87
C PRO A 107 0.84 -12.83 6.66
N LEU A 108 -0.22 -12.78 5.86
CA LEU A 108 -0.34 -13.59 4.65
C LEU A 108 0.69 -13.17 3.59
N ILE A 109 0.87 -11.86 3.40
CA ILE A 109 1.88 -11.32 2.48
C ILE A 109 3.27 -11.78 2.91
N ASP A 110 3.58 -11.69 4.20
CA ASP A 110 4.88 -12.13 4.72
C ASP A 110 5.09 -13.64 4.55
N PHE A 111 4.08 -14.48 4.78
CA PHE A 111 4.18 -15.93 4.57
C PHE A 111 4.57 -16.27 3.13
N TYR A 112 3.89 -15.67 2.15
CA TYR A 112 4.21 -15.88 0.73
C TYR A 112 5.62 -15.39 0.36
N VAL A 113 6.04 -14.23 0.89
CA VAL A 113 7.38 -13.69 0.63
C VAL A 113 8.46 -14.57 1.23
N VAL A 114 8.25 -15.11 2.43
CA VAL A 114 9.19 -16.01 3.11
C VAL A 114 9.30 -17.33 2.35
N ASP A 115 8.19 -17.97 1.98
CA ASP A 115 8.19 -19.22 1.21
C ASP A 115 8.91 -19.07 -0.14
N ALA A 116 8.65 -17.97 -0.86
CA ALA A 116 9.34 -17.66 -2.11
C ALA A 116 10.86 -17.50 -1.92
N ASN A 117 11.31 -16.92 -0.80
CA ASN A 117 12.73 -16.79 -0.49
C ASN A 117 13.36 -18.16 -0.13
N ILE A 118 12.65 -19.02 0.61
CA ILE A 118 13.09 -20.38 0.94
C ILE A 118 13.27 -21.22 -0.33
N LYS A 119 12.28 -21.23 -1.23
CA LYS A 119 12.34 -21.92 -2.53
C LYS A 119 13.52 -21.45 -3.38
N ARG A 120 13.76 -20.13 -3.44
CA ARG A 120 14.92 -19.56 -4.15
C ARG A 120 16.25 -20.00 -3.54
N ARG A 121 16.35 -20.09 -2.21
CA ARG A 121 17.55 -20.55 -1.51
C ARG A 121 17.82 -22.03 -1.79
N LEU A 122 16.79 -22.88 -1.73
CA LEU A 122 16.90 -24.30 -2.06
C LEU A 122 17.36 -24.54 -3.50
N LYS A 123 16.81 -23.79 -4.47
CA LYS A 123 17.22 -23.88 -5.88
C LYS A 123 18.69 -23.49 -6.10
N ARG A 124 19.20 -22.48 -5.38
CA ARG A 124 20.63 -22.10 -5.43
C ARG A 124 21.55 -23.12 -4.78
N ALA A 125 21.10 -23.78 -3.72
CA ALA A 125 21.87 -24.85 -3.08
C ALA A 125 21.94 -26.11 -3.96
N ALA A 126 20.86 -26.43 -4.69
CA ALA A 126 20.80 -27.56 -5.61
C ALA A 126 21.69 -27.39 -6.85
N VAL A 127 21.87 -26.17 -7.36
CA VAL A 127 22.76 -25.86 -8.51
C VAL A 127 24.25 -25.96 -8.15
N LYS A 128 24.58 -25.99 -6.85
CA LYS A 128 25.97 -26.03 -6.36
C LYS A 128 26.47 -27.46 -6.04
N LYS A 129 25.61 -28.47 -6.19
CA LYS A 129 25.98 -29.90 -6.15
C LYS A 129 26.11 -30.42 -7.57
#